data_AF-A0A6I1K0Q0-F1
#
_entry.id   AF-A0A6I1K0Q0-F1
#
_cell.length_a   1.000
_cell.length_b   1.000
_cell.length_c   1.000
_cell.angle_alpha   90.00
_cell.angle_beta   90.00
_cell.angle_gamma   90.00
#
_symmetry.space_group_name_H-M   'P 1'
#
loop_
_entity.id
_entity.type
_entity.pdbx_description
1 polymer ?
#
loop_
_entity_poly.entity_id
_entity_poly.type
_entity_poly.pdbx_seq_one_letter_code
_entity_poly.pdbx_strand_id
1 'polypeptide(L)'
;MGAAYLVLVVSLVPTLLAYQRVKENARERDQERFDQIARAKHDAVERRAIRYLDEIVSLGGFFTANETLDVAEWDRFTRSVGLAERFPGFQLLGFAEVVPPAGRASHEAKWRPLAGADYAIRPPGQRDAHCPVVLLNKLDATNRAALGADAFADAALRPVLEQAVA
;
A
#
# COMPACT_ATOMS: atom_id res chain seq x y z
N MET A 1 -36.42 13.35 -63.69
CA MET A 1 -35.75 12.40 -62.77
C MET A 1 -34.39 12.91 -62.25
N GLY A 2 -33.48 13.43 -63.08
CA GLY A 2 -32.13 13.83 -62.63
C GLY A 2 -32.03 14.99 -61.61
N ALA A 3 -32.96 15.95 -61.65
CA ALA A 3 -32.95 17.09 -60.73
C ALA A 3 -33.20 16.69 -59.26
N ALA A 4 -34.06 15.71 -59.00
CA ALA A 4 -34.35 15.23 -57.66
C ALA A 4 -33.14 14.53 -57.02
N TYR A 5 -32.40 13.73 -57.81
CA TYR A 5 -31.17 13.10 -57.35
C TYR A 5 -30.05 14.12 -57.09
N LEU A 6 -29.98 15.20 -57.87
CA LEU A 6 -29.02 16.30 -57.64
C LEU A 6 -29.29 17.01 -56.31
N VAL A 7 -30.54 17.36 -56.02
CA VAL A 7 -30.93 17.98 -54.74
C VAL A 7 -30.64 17.05 -53.56
N LEU A 8 -30.89 15.75 -53.73
CA LEU A 8 -30.56 14.73 -52.73
C LEU A 8 -29.05 14.70 -52.44
N VAL A 9 -28.21 14.63 -53.47
CA VAL A 9 -26.74 14.59 -53.29
C VAL A 9 -26.22 15.88 -52.66
N VAL A 10 -26.69 17.04 -53.13
CA VAL A 10 -26.26 18.35 -52.62
C VAL A 10 -26.67 18.57 -51.18
N SER A 11 -27.78 17.98 -50.71
CA SER A 11 -28.18 18.06 -49.30
C SER A 11 -27.52 16.98 -48.44
N LEU A 12 -27.39 15.75 -48.93
CA LEU A 12 -26.89 14.61 -48.15
C LEU A 12 -25.38 14.69 -47.86
N VAL A 13 -24.58 15.12 -48.84
CA VAL A 13 -23.12 15.22 -48.70
C VAL A 13 -22.71 16.17 -47.56
N PRO A 14 -23.19 17.43 -47.48
CA PRO A 14 -22.82 18.31 -46.38
C PRO A 14 -23.36 17.83 -45.03
N THR A 15 -24.53 17.19 -44.99
CA THR A 15 -25.05 16.57 -43.75
C THR A 15 -24.14 15.45 -43.27
N LEU A 16 -23.67 14.57 -44.17
CA LEU A 16 -22.79 13.46 -43.81
C LEU A 16 -21.42 13.97 -43.32
N LEU A 17 -20.86 14.98 -44.00
CA LEU A 17 -19.61 15.63 -43.59
C LEU A 17 -19.75 16.31 -42.21
N ALA A 18 -20.85 17.04 -41.99
CA ALA A 18 -21.13 17.65 -40.69
C ALA A 18 -21.29 16.59 -39.60
N TYR A 19 -22.00 15.48 -39.88
CA TYR A 19 -22.16 14.37 -38.95
C TYR A 19 -20.82 13.72 -38.59
N GLN A 20 -19.96 13.46 -39.56
CA GLN A 20 -18.62 12.89 -39.31
C GLN A 20 -17.77 13.81 -38.45
N ARG A 21 -17.73 15.11 -38.77
CA ARG A 21 -17.02 16.13 -37.97
C ARG A 21 -17.54 16.20 -36.53
N VAL A 22 -18.85 16.22 -36.34
CA VAL A 22 -19.46 16.24 -35.00
C VAL A 22 -19.15 14.96 -34.23
N LYS A 23 -19.18 13.81 -34.90
CA LYS A 23 -18.84 12.51 -34.30
C LYS A 23 -17.37 12.41 -33.89
N GLU A 24 -16.45 12.87 -34.72
CA GLU A 24 -15.02 12.92 -34.42
C GLU A 24 -14.75 13.87 -33.25
N ASN A 25 -15.26 15.10 -33.31
CA ASN A 25 -15.13 16.06 -32.22
C ASN A 25 -15.73 15.56 -30.90
N ALA A 26 -16.87 14.86 -30.94
CA ALA A 26 -17.47 14.27 -29.75
C ALA A 26 -16.56 13.17 -29.17
N ARG A 27 -15.99 12.32 -30.03
CA ARG A 27 -15.07 11.25 -29.62
C ARG A 27 -13.77 11.78 -29.04
N GLU A 28 -13.19 12.82 -29.64
CA GLU A 28 -11.98 13.47 -29.13
C GLU A 28 -12.23 14.08 -27.75
N ARG A 29 -13.35 14.80 -27.58
CA ARG A 29 -13.75 15.37 -26.28
C ARG A 29 -13.98 14.31 -25.21
N ASP A 30 -14.62 13.20 -25.57
CA ASP A 30 -14.85 12.09 -24.66
C ASP A 30 -13.52 11.44 -24.24
N GLN A 31 -12.57 11.30 -25.18
CA GLN A 31 -11.23 10.78 -24.89
C GLN A 31 -10.43 11.73 -23.98
N GLU A 32 -10.42 13.03 -24.28
CA GLU A 32 -9.74 14.02 -23.43
C GLU A 32 -10.31 14.02 -22.01
N ARG A 33 -11.64 13.96 -21.89
CA ARG A 33 -12.31 13.89 -20.59
C ARG A 33 -11.97 12.61 -19.85
N PHE A 34 -11.93 11.47 -20.55
CA PHE A 34 -11.51 10.20 -19.98
C PHE A 34 -10.07 10.29 -19.44
N ASP A 35 -9.14 10.79 -20.25
CA ASP A 35 -7.73 10.90 -19.86
C ASP A 35 -7.52 11.87 -18.69
N GLN A 36 -8.27 12.97 -18.65
CA GLN A 36 -8.26 13.89 -17.50
C GLN A 36 -8.74 13.22 -16.22
N ILE A 37 -9.83 12.45 -16.28
CA ILE A 37 -10.34 11.70 -15.14
C ILE A 37 -9.32 10.63 -14.71
N ALA A 38 -8.76 9.88 -15.67
CA ALA A 38 -7.76 8.86 -15.40
C ALA A 38 -6.52 9.43 -14.69
N ARG A 39 -5.98 10.55 -15.20
CA ARG A 39 -4.86 11.28 -14.58
C ARG A 39 -5.22 11.77 -13.17
N ALA A 40 -6.37 12.43 -13.01
CA ALA A 40 -6.80 12.91 -11.70
C ALA A 40 -6.96 11.78 -10.67
N LYS A 41 -7.44 10.60 -11.10
CA LYS A 41 -7.55 9.41 -10.25
C LYS A 41 -6.17 8.81 -9.93
N HIS A 42 -5.29 8.70 -10.92
CA HIS A 42 -3.91 8.25 -10.72
C HIS A 42 -3.19 9.12 -9.69
N ASP A 43 -3.19 10.43 -9.89
CA ASP A 43 -2.51 11.37 -8.99
C ASP A 43 -3.12 11.36 -7.58
N ALA A 44 -4.43 11.11 -7.47
CA ALA A 44 -5.08 10.98 -6.16
C ALA A 44 -4.60 9.73 -5.41
N VAL A 45 -4.34 8.62 -6.11
CA VAL A 45 -3.76 7.41 -5.52
C VAL A 45 -2.30 7.65 -5.13
N GLU A 46 -1.51 8.26 -6.01
CA GLU A 46 -0.09 8.54 -5.75
C GLU A 46 0.12 9.48 -4.55
N ARG A 47 -0.61 10.62 -4.51
CA ARG A 47 -0.56 11.54 -3.36
C ARG A 47 -1.03 10.91 -2.05
N ARG A 48 -1.87 9.87 -2.12
CA ARG A 48 -2.30 9.12 -0.95
C ARG A 48 -1.20 8.18 -0.47
N ALA A 49 -0.50 7.50 -1.38
CA ALA A 49 0.61 6.62 -1.06
C ALA A 49 1.79 7.40 -0.43
N ILE A 50 2.17 8.56 -0.99
CA ILE A 50 3.25 9.39 -0.44
C ILE A 50 2.93 9.84 0.99
N ARG A 51 1.69 10.26 1.27
CA ARG A 51 1.27 10.61 2.63
C ARG A 51 1.34 9.44 3.62
N TYR A 52 1.08 8.21 3.16
CA TYR A 52 1.29 7.03 4.00
C TYR A 52 2.78 6.84 4.32
N LEU A 53 3.66 7.07 3.35
CA LEU A 53 5.10 6.90 3.49
C LEU A 53 5.71 7.92 4.46
N ASP A 54 5.32 9.20 4.34
CA ASP A 54 5.84 10.27 5.21
C ASP A 54 5.54 10.01 6.70
N GLU A 55 4.36 9.46 7.01
CA GLU A 55 4.01 9.10 8.38
C GLU A 55 4.82 7.88 8.87
N ILE A 56 5.09 6.90 7.99
CA ILE A 56 5.94 5.72 8.27
C ILE A 56 7.43 6.12 8.45
N VAL A 57 7.90 7.14 7.76
CA VAL A 57 9.26 7.67 7.97
C VAL A 57 9.34 8.41 9.31
N SER A 58 8.31 9.16 9.69
CA SER A 58 8.22 9.78 11.02
C SER A 58 8.20 8.74 12.16
N LEU A 59 7.60 7.57 11.90
CA LEU A 59 7.64 6.39 12.77
C LEU A 59 9.06 5.89 13.06
N GLY A 60 9.94 5.88 12.05
CA GLY A 60 11.35 5.51 12.23
C GLY A 60 12.10 6.44 13.19
N GLY A 61 11.80 7.74 13.14
CA GLY A 61 12.40 8.74 14.03
C GLY A 61 12.05 8.57 15.52
N PHE A 62 10.88 8.00 15.83
CA PHE A 62 10.49 7.69 17.21
C PHE A 62 11.34 6.56 17.80
N PHE A 63 11.62 5.52 17.02
CA PHE A 63 12.42 4.38 17.50
C PHE A 63 13.91 4.67 17.61
N THR A 64 14.47 5.56 16.79
CA THR A 64 15.88 5.95 16.89
C THR A 64 16.18 6.73 18.19
N ALA A 65 15.16 7.32 18.83
CA ALA A 65 15.32 8.10 20.06
C ALA A 65 15.21 7.26 21.36
N ASN A 66 14.55 6.09 21.31
CA ASN A 66 14.32 5.23 22.48
C ASN A 66 15.03 3.86 22.29
N GLU A 67 16.08 3.59 23.08
CA GLU A 67 16.84 2.32 23.02
C GLU A 67 16.03 1.08 23.39
N THR A 68 14.91 1.26 24.11
CA THR A 68 14.02 0.17 24.54
C THR A 68 12.61 0.38 24.01
N LEU A 69 12.10 -0.65 23.36
CA LEU A 69 10.82 -0.62 22.69
C LEU A 69 9.70 -0.90 23.71
N ASP A 70 8.99 0.15 24.15
CA ASP A 70 7.83 0.02 25.04
C ASP A 70 6.54 -0.19 24.23
N VAL A 71 5.85 -1.30 24.49
CA VAL A 71 4.58 -1.64 23.84
C VAL A 71 3.49 -0.63 24.17
N ALA A 72 3.51 -0.06 25.38
CA ALA A 72 2.56 0.98 25.76
C ALA A 72 2.79 2.27 24.97
N GLU A 73 4.04 2.59 24.65
CA GLU A 73 4.38 3.71 23.76
C GLU A 73 3.94 3.44 22.32
N TRP A 74 4.18 2.23 21.80
CA TRP A 74 3.68 1.82 20.48
C TRP A 74 2.15 1.94 20.37
N ASP A 75 1.41 1.44 21.36
CA ASP A 75 -0.05 1.49 21.37
C ASP A 75 -0.56 2.94 21.51
N ARG A 76 0.11 3.77 22.32
CA ARG A 76 -0.20 5.21 22.42
C ARG A 76 0.07 5.94 21.10
N PHE A 77 1.20 5.66 20.47
CA PHE A 77 1.61 6.25 19.20
C PHE A 77 0.65 5.86 18.06
N THR A 78 0.40 4.56 17.89
CA THR A 78 -0.48 4.08 16.80
C THR A 78 -1.91 4.59 16.94
N ARG A 79 -2.39 4.82 18.19
CA ARG A 79 -3.65 5.52 18.45
C ARG A 79 -3.60 7.02 18.17
N SER A 80 -2.53 7.73 18.54
CA SER A 80 -2.43 9.18 18.33
C SER A 80 -2.32 9.57 16.86
N VAL A 81 -1.70 8.70 16.04
CA VAL A 81 -1.68 8.84 14.58
C VAL A 81 -3.08 8.72 13.97
N GLY A 82 -3.98 7.95 14.60
CA GLY A 82 -5.35 7.80 14.10
C GLY A 82 -5.40 7.15 12.72
N LEU A 83 -4.56 6.13 12.47
CA LEU A 83 -4.36 5.50 11.16
C LEU A 83 -5.70 5.12 10.48
N ALA A 84 -6.65 4.58 11.22
CA ALA A 84 -7.94 4.16 10.65
C ALA A 84 -8.79 5.33 10.11
N GLU A 85 -8.69 6.50 10.74
CA GLU A 85 -9.47 7.70 10.42
C GLU A 85 -8.77 8.54 9.36
N ARG A 86 -7.46 8.77 9.52
CA ARG A 86 -6.65 9.56 8.58
C ARG A 86 -6.39 8.82 7.28
N PHE A 87 -6.28 7.50 7.34
CA PHE A 87 -5.83 6.67 6.24
C PHE A 87 -6.78 5.49 5.99
N PRO A 88 -7.99 5.76 5.48
CA PRO A 88 -8.93 4.70 5.13
C PRO A 88 -8.25 3.71 4.16
N GLY A 89 -8.53 2.41 4.26
CA GLY A 89 -7.89 1.37 3.43
C GLY A 89 -6.47 0.98 3.83
N PHE A 90 -5.84 1.67 4.78
CA PHE A 90 -4.62 1.19 5.42
C PHE A 90 -4.97 0.01 6.33
N GLN A 91 -4.46 -1.19 5.99
CA GLN A 91 -4.89 -2.42 6.64
C GLN A 91 -4.16 -2.66 7.96
N LEU A 92 -2.83 -2.61 7.95
CA LEU A 92 -1.99 -3.03 9.06
C LEU A 92 -0.68 -2.24 9.07
N LEU A 93 -0.28 -1.77 10.26
CA LEU A 93 1.05 -1.24 10.52
C LEU A 93 1.70 -2.17 11.52
N GLY A 94 2.93 -2.59 11.25
CA GLY A 94 3.68 -3.46 12.15
C GLY A 94 5.13 -3.06 12.27
N PHE A 95 5.77 -3.57 13.31
CA PHE A 95 7.20 -3.48 13.53
C PHE A 95 7.78 -4.90 13.49
N ALA A 96 8.88 -5.06 12.75
CA ALA A 96 9.62 -6.30 12.66
C ALA A 96 11.06 -6.05 13.14
N GLU A 97 11.59 -7.00 13.90
CA GLU A 97 12.93 -6.90 14.51
C GLU A 97 13.89 -7.81 13.75
N VAL A 98 15.06 -7.31 13.36
CA VAL A 98 16.10 -8.15 12.75
C VAL A 98 16.79 -8.96 13.85
N VAL A 99 16.73 -10.29 13.72
CA VAL A 99 17.23 -11.23 14.71
C VAL A 99 18.32 -12.10 14.08
N PRO A 100 19.57 -12.04 14.57
CA PRO A 100 20.62 -12.94 14.12
C PRO A 100 20.33 -14.38 14.57
N PRO A 101 20.98 -15.40 13.97
CA PRO A 101 20.64 -16.81 14.19
C PRO A 101 20.80 -17.20 15.66
N ALA A 102 21.86 -16.70 16.31
CA ALA A 102 22.14 -16.92 17.73
C ALA A 102 21.16 -16.20 18.68
N GLY A 103 20.48 -15.15 18.21
CA GLY A 103 19.57 -14.33 19.00
C GLY A 103 18.15 -14.87 19.11
N ARG A 104 17.81 -15.90 18.32
CA ARG A 104 16.44 -16.43 18.20
C ARG A 104 15.79 -16.80 19.55
N ALA A 105 16.50 -17.53 20.40
CA ALA A 105 15.94 -17.97 21.68
C ALA A 105 15.68 -16.80 22.64
N SER A 106 16.59 -15.82 22.65
CA SER A 106 16.43 -14.59 23.44
C SER A 106 15.24 -13.77 22.94
N HIS A 107 15.09 -13.64 21.61
CA HIS A 107 13.96 -12.96 20.99
C HIS A 107 12.61 -13.59 21.34
N GLU A 108 12.49 -14.91 21.21
CA GLU A 108 11.27 -15.62 21.56
C GLU A 108 10.93 -15.46 23.06
N ALA A 109 11.94 -15.52 23.94
CA ALA A 109 11.74 -15.28 25.37
C ALA A 109 11.30 -13.84 25.69
N LYS A 110 11.88 -12.83 25.01
CA LYS A 110 11.53 -11.40 25.14
C LYS A 110 10.07 -11.14 24.79
N TRP A 111 9.57 -11.74 23.71
CA TRP A 111 8.25 -11.42 23.18
C TRP A 111 7.11 -12.33 23.64
N ARG A 112 7.39 -13.53 24.18
CA ARG A 112 6.36 -14.45 24.73
C ARG A 112 5.40 -13.82 25.75
N PRO A 113 5.85 -13.00 26.73
CA PRO A 113 4.93 -12.36 27.69
C PRO A 113 3.87 -11.48 27.03
N LEU A 114 4.19 -10.91 25.86
CA LEU A 114 3.34 -9.97 25.12
C LEU A 114 2.54 -10.66 24.00
N ALA A 115 3.19 -11.54 23.23
CA ALA A 115 2.60 -12.20 22.07
C ALA A 115 1.89 -13.53 22.39
N GLY A 116 2.08 -14.06 23.61
CA GLY A 116 1.52 -15.32 24.08
C GLY A 116 2.56 -16.44 24.19
N ALA A 117 2.24 -17.47 24.98
CA ALA A 117 3.13 -18.59 25.27
C ALA A 117 3.59 -19.35 24.01
N ASP A 118 2.73 -19.42 22.99
CA ASP A 118 2.99 -20.11 21.73
C ASP A 118 3.77 -19.26 20.70
N TYR A 119 4.26 -18.08 21.11
CA TYR A 119 5.06 -17.23 20.23
C TYR A 119 6.38 -17.91 19.86
N ALA A 120 6.61 -17.99 18.55
CA ALA A 120 7.82 -18.52 17.92
C ALA A 120 8.01 -17.87 16.55
N ILE A 121 9.27 -17.78 16.09
CA ILE A 121 9.57 -17.30 14.73
C ILE A 121 9.15 -18.37 13.71
N ARG A 122 8.32 -17.98 12.74
CA ARG A 122 7.75 -18.86 11.72
C ARG A 122 8.07 -18.35 10.30
N PRO A 123 8.41 -19.22 9.34
CA PRO A 123 8.54 -20.68 9.48
C PRO A 123 9.82 -21.09 10.24
N PRO A 124 9.82 -22.27 10.89
CA PRO A 124 11.02 -22.80 11.52
C PRO A 124 12.14 -23.02 10.49
N GLY A 125 13.38 -22.99 10.97
CA GLY A 125 14.58 -23.17 10.13
C GLY A 125 15.72 -22.24 10.56
N GLN A 126 16.95 -22.62 10.23
CA GLN A 126 18.12 -21.75 10.35
C GLN A 126 18.25 -20.90 9.09
N ARG A 127 18.50 -19.60 9.28
CA ARG A 127 18.77 -18.59 8.25
C ARG A 127 19.81 -17.63 8.82
N ASP A 128 20.51 -16.89 7.95
CA ASP A 128 21.53 -15.93 8.36
C ASP A 128 20.96 -14.77 9.18
N ALA A 129 19.70 -14.42 8.96
CA ALA A 129 18.93 -13.52 9.79
C ALA A 129 17.43 -13.87 9.69
N HIS A 130 16.68 -13.51 10.73
CA HIS A 130 15.22 -13.53 10.75
C HIS A 130 14.70 -12.10 10.91
N CYS A 131 13.50 -11.82 10.40
CA CYS A 131 12.81 -10.55 10.60
C CYS A 131 11.36 -10.79 11.05
N PRO A 132 11.14 -11.39 12.24
CA PRO A 132 9.80 -11.62 12.76
C PRO A 132 9.06 -10.32 13.03
N VAL A 133 7.78 -10.25 12.64
CA VAL A 133 6.86 -9.19 13.07
C VAL A 133 6.54 -9.37 14.56
N VAL A 134 6.76 -8.34 15.37
CA VAL A 134 6.60 -8.40 16.84
C VAL A 134 5.50 -7.50 17.38
N LEU A 135 5.16 -6.43 16.66
CA LEU A 135 4.11 -5.51 17.04
C LEU A 135 3.23 -5.16 15.85
N LEU A 136 1.97 -4.88 16.15
CA LEU A 136 0.94 -4.50 15.20
C LEU A 136 0.10 -3.37 15.79
N ASN A 137 -0.41 -2.48 14.96
CA ASN A 137 -1.35 -1.43 15.38
C ASN A 137 -2.74 -1.98 15.74
N LYS A 138 -3.12 -3.13 15.17
CA LYS A 138 -4.40 -3.81 15.41
C LYS A 138 -4.15 -5.29 15.67
N LEU A 139 -4.28 -5.68 16.94
CA LEU A 139 -4.12 -7.07 17.34
C LEU A 139 -5.49 -7.76 17.53
N ASP A 140 -6.16 -8.03 16.42
CA ASP A 140 -7.38 -8.86 16.37
C ASP A 140 -7.05 -10.33 16.06
N ALA A 141 -8.07 -11.19 16.03
CA ALA A 141 -7.88 -12.62 15.75
C ALA A 141 -7.26 -12.89 14.36
N THR A 142 -7.54 -12.02 13.38
CA THR A 142 -7.04 -12.13 12.01
C THR A 142 -5.56 -11.78 11.92
N ASN A 143 -5.17 -10.68 12.57
CA ASN A 143 -3.82 -10.13 12.51
C ASN A 143 -2.85 -10.81 13.49
N ARG A 144 -3.36 -11.50 14.51
CA ARG A 144 -2.52 -12.24 15.48
C ARG A 144 -1.60 -13.27 14.81
N ALA A 145 -2.04 -13.88 13.70
CA ALA A 145 -1.23 -14.84 12.95
C ALA A 145 0.08 -14.25 12.39
N ALA A 146 0.10 -12.93 12.14
CA ALA A 146 1.28 -12.22 11.65
C ALA A 146 2.37 -12.09 12.73
N LEU A 147 2.03 -12.15 14.03
CA LEU A 147 3.04 -12.11 15.09
C LEU A 147 3.96 -13.34 15.00
N GLY A 148 5.26 -13.09 14.88
CA GLY A 148 6.29 -14.11 14.70
C GLY A 148 6.46 -14.58 13.26
N ALA A 149 5.65 -14.09 12.31
CA ALA A 149 5.88 -14.34 10.89
C ALA A 149 7.17 -13.64 10.45
N ASP A 150 8.11 -14.41 9.92
CA ASP A 150 9.41 -13.97 9.45
C ASP A 150 9.26 -13.29 8.08
N ALA A 151 9.39 -11.97 8.05
CA ALA A 151 9.24 -11.20 6.83
C ALA A 151 10.37 -11.47 5.81
N PHE A 152 11.54 -11.97 6.24
CA PHE A 152 12.58 -12.44 5.31
C PHE A 152 12.22 -13.77 4.64
N ALA A 153 11.26 -14.53 5.17
CA ALA A 153 10.77 -15.74 4.52
C ALA A 153 9.79 -15.44 3.37
N ASP A 154 9.26 -14.22 3.30
CA ASP A 154 8.43 -13.76 2.19
C ASP A 154 9.30 -13.30 1.02
N ALA A 155 9.19 -13.97 -0.12
CA ALA A 155 9.97 -13.68 -1.32
C ALA A 155 9.73 -12.28 -1.89
N ALA A 156 8.54 -11.70 -1.68
CA ALA A 156 8.21 -10.37 -2.16
C ALA A 156 8.79 -9.28 -1.23
N LEU A 157 8.81 -9.52 0.09
CA LEU A 157 9.31 -8.55 1.07
C LEU A 157 10.82 -8.57 1.22
N ARG A 158 11.44 -9.75 1.08
CA ARG A 158 12.88 -9.95 1.26
C ARG A 158 13.77 -8.91 0.56
N PRO A 159 13.65 -8.65 -0.76
CA PRO A 159 14.55 -7.69 -1.42
C PRO A 159 14.40 -6.26 -0.88
N VAL A 160 13.19 -5.88 -0.46
CA VAL A 160 12.92 -4.54 0.11
C VAL A 160 13.53 -4.43 1.51
N LEU A 161 13.39 -5.47 2.33
CA LEU A 161 13.95 -5.51 3.68
C LEU A 161 15.48 -5.59 3.68
N GLU A 162 16.07 -6.34 2.75
CA GLU A 162 17.53 -6.40 2.59
C GLU A 162 18.10 -5.03 2.22
N GLN A 163 17.40 -4.22 1.42
CA GLN A 163 17.79 -2.83 1.13
C GLN A 163 17.63 -1.89 2.33
N ALA A 164 16.62 -2.11 3.19
CA ALA A 164 16.35 -1.26 4.34
C ALA A 164 17.30 -1.51 5.53
N VAL A 165 17.90 -2.71 5.59
CA VAL A 165 18.83 -3.12 6.66
C VAL A 165 20.29 -2.87 6.28
N ALA A 166 20.58 -2.66 4.99
CA ALA A 166 21.91 -2.31 4.46
C ALA A 166 22.31 -0.87 4.78
#